data_AF-A0A7J8JCH4-F1
#
_entry.id   AF-A0A7J8JCH4-F1
#
_cell.length_a   1.000
_cell.length_b   1.000
_cell.length_c   1.000
_cell.angle_alpha   90.00
_cell.angle_beta   90.00
_cell.angle_gamma   90.00
#
_symmetry.space_group_name_H-M   'P 1'
#
loop_
_entity.id
_entity.type
_entity.pdbx_description
1 polymer ?
#
loop_
_entity_poly.entity_id
_entity_poly.type
_entity_poly.pdbx_seq_one_letter_code
_entity_poly.pdbx_strand_id
1 'polypeptide(L)'
;MVVSSPTNMDTFPTNFPPSGDNGLTSSQTEFQKMLIDERLRCDHHKTNYQTLKAEHTRLQDEYMKSQNELKRLLIEKQSNQEKLQLLLEELRGELVEKTKDLEEMKMQVLTPQKLELLRAQIQQELETPMRERFRDLDEEVEKYRAEYNKLRYEHTFLKSEFEHQKEEFARILGEEKIKYESEVKELKHSNKLEITDIKLEAARAKSELERERNKIQSELDGLQSDNEILKSAVEHHKVLLVEKDRELIRKVQAAKDEGYQKLVALQDEKLELENRLADLEKMKMEYGVWRQSEKDQCEEKLRASQMAEESAKRELQSIRLKLQQQIVNIENAEKERNENSDLKQQIRSLQIQVTSLEQSENELLNSNQILKEMVERLKQECRNLRSQAEKAQLEVEKTLEEKQVQWLEEKHKLHERITDREEKYNQAKEKLQRAAIAQKKRKSLHENKLKRLQEKVEVLEAKREELETENQVLNRQNVPFEDYTRLQKRLKDIQRRHNEFRSLILIPNIPPTSSINPVSFQSSAMVPGMELAFPPHMQEEQHQKELSLLRKRLEELETTQRKQLEELGSPGE
;
A
#
# COMPACT_ATOMS: atom_id res chain seq x y z
N MET A 1 -38.61 -77.33 50.82
CA MET A 1 -39.47 -77.37 52.03
C MET A 1 -40.90 -77.34 51.53
N VAL A 2 -41.81 -78.27 51.83
CA VAL A 2 -41.81 -79.50 52.69
C VAL A 2 -42.48 -80.60 51.84
N VAL A 3 -41.82 -81.68 51.40
CA VAL A 3 -41.54 -82.98 52.07
C VAL A 3 -42.81 -83.80 52.46
N SER A 4 -42.78 -85.12 52.19
CA SER A 4 -43.80 -86.16 52.48
C SER A 4 -45.05 -86.17 51.57
N SER A 5 -45.73 -87.30 51.29
CA SER A 5 -45.37 -88.73 51.33
C SER A 5 -46.37 -89.59 50.52
N PRO A 6 -45.99 -90.73 49.92
CA PRO A 6 -46.90 -91.67 49.25
C PRO A 6 -47.33 -92.84 50.15
N THR A 7 -48.51 -93.42 49.91
CA THR A 7 -48.83 -94.80 50.37
C THR A 7 -49.82 -95.51 49.46
N ASN A 8 -49.66 -96.84 49.36
CA ASN A 8 -50.46 -97.77 48.55
C ASN A 8 -51.96 -97.73 48.84
N MET A 9 -52.78 -97.96 47.81
CA MET A 9 -53.99 -98.80 47.90
C MET A 9 -54.17 -99.52 46.56
N ASP A 10 -53.99 -100.84 46.54
CA ASP A 10 -54.38 -101.68 45.41
C ASP A 10 -54.66 -103.11 45.90
N THR A 11 -55.94 -103.44 46.08
CA THR A 11 -56.47 -104.82 46.18
C THR A 11 -58.00 -104.78 46.26
N PHE A 12 -58.67 -105.31 45.23
CA PHE A 12 -60.10 -105.62 45.22
C PHE A 12 -60.29 -107.08 44.73
N PRO A 13 -61.47 -107.70 44.93
CA PRO A 13 -61.53 -108.97 45.65
C PRO A 13 -61.56 -110.21 44.74
N THR A 14 -61.36 -111.38 45.35
CA THR A 14 -61.55 -112.67 44.69
C THR A 14 -62.31 -113.62 45.61
N ASN A 15 -63.56 -113.93 45.26
CA ASN A 15 -64.38 -114.97 45.89
C ASN A 15 -64.70 -116.05 44.85
N PHE A 16 -64.44 -117.33 45.16
CA PHE A 16 -64.76 -118.47 44.31
C PHE A 16 -65.10 -119.72 45.14
N PRO A 17 -66.27 -120.33 44.92
CA PRO A 17 -66.57 -121.74 45.20
C PRO A 17 -66.93 -122.49 43.88
N PRO A 18 -67.22 -123.81 43.92
CA PRO A 18 -66.34 -124.88 44.35
C PRO A 18 -66.21 -126.02 43.30
N SER A 19 -65.26 -126.95 43.53
CA SER A 19 -65.12 -128.34 43.01
C SER A 19 -65.91 -128.81 41.76
N GLY A 20 -65.21 -129.36 40.74
CA GLY A 20 -65.81 -130.39 39.86
C GLY A 20 -65.25 -130.63 38.45
N ASP A 21 -64.20 -131.46 38.34
CA ASP A 21 -63.92 -132.40 37.21
C ASP A 21 -63.68 -131.89 35.75
N ASN A 22 -63.24 -132.83 34.90
CA ASN A 22 -62.55 -132.69 33.61
C ASN A 22 -63.38 -132.19 32.40
N GLY A 23 -62.75 -131.45 31.46
CA GLY A 23 -63.28 -131.31 30.09
C GLY A 23 -62.61 -130.31 29.11
N LEU A 24 -61.86 -130.82 28.13
CA LEU A 24 -61.83 -130.35 26.72
C LEU A 24 -61.40 -128.90 26.38
N THR A 25 -60.19 -128.51 26.78
CA THR A 25 -59.05 -128.10 25.90
C THR A 25 -59.21 -127.18 24.65
N SER A 26 -60.36 -126.58 24.34
CA SER A 26 -60.51 -125.67 23.18
C SER A 26 -60.48 -124.19 23.59
N SER A 27 -61.35 -123.81 24.53
CA SER A 27 -61.58 -122.42 24.95
C SER A 27 -60.36 -121.77 25.63
N GLN A 28 -59.49 -122.58 26.24
CA GLN A 28 -58.25 -122.12 26.88
C GLN A 28 -57.29 -121.48 25.87
N THR A 29 -57.19 -122.05 24.67
CA THR A 29 -56.36 -121.52 23.56
C THR A 29 -56.87 -120.17 23.05
N GLU A 30 -58.19 -119.99 22.96
CA GLU A 30 -58.79 -118.73 22.54
C GLU A 30 -58.62 -117.64 23.61
N PHE A 31 -58.78 -117.98 24.89
CA PHE A 31 -58.54 -117.05 25.99
C PHE A 31 -57.06 -116.64 26.09
N GLN A 32 -56.14 -117.59 25.89
CA GLN A 32 -54.70 -117.31 25.84
C GLN A 32 -54.32 -116.45 24.64
N LYS A 33 -54.95 -116.65 23.48
CA LYS A 33 -54.80 -115.76 22.31
C LYS A 33 -55.32 -114.35 22.61
N MET A 34 -56.49 -114.23 23.22
CA MET A 34 -57.09 -112.93 23.59
C MET A 34 -56.20 -112.14 24.55
N LEU A 35 -55.54 -112.82 25.51
CA LEU A 35 -54.54 -112.22 26.39
C LEU A 35 -53.26 -111.77 25.65
N ILE A 36 -52.86 -112.46 24.57
CA ILE A 36 -51.73 -112.05 23.72
C ILE A 36 -52.11 -110.84 22.87
N ASP A 37 -53.29 -110.86 22.24
CA ASP A 37 -53.80 -109.75 21.42
C ASP A 37 -54.00 -108.48 22.26
N GLU A 38 -54.52 -108.60 23.50
CA GLU A 38 -54.69 -107.45 24.41
C GLU A 38 -53.34 -106.97 24.98
N ARG A 39 -52.36 -107.86 25.20
CA ARG A 39 -51.00 -107.46 25.57
C ARG A 39 -50.31 -106.69 24.45
N LEU A 40 -50.44 -107.15 23.20
CA LEU A 40 -49.98 -106.43 22.01
C LEU A 40 -50.67 -105.08 21.86
N ARG A 41 -51.98 -105.00 22.15
CA ARG A 41 -52.73 -103.74 22.17
C ARG A 41 -52.22 -102.79 23.25
N CYS A 42 -51.95 -103.27 24.46
CA CYS A 42 -51.34 -102.48 25.54
C CYS A 42 -49.93 -101.99 25.19
N ASP A 43 -49.05 -102.84 24.66
CA ASP A 43 -47.71 -102.42 24.23
C ASP A 43 -47.77 -101.46 23.00
N HIS A 44 -48.77 -101.58 22.12
CA HIS A 44 -49.03 -100.61 21.06
C HIS A 44 -49.52 -99.26 21.61
N HIS A 45 -50.47 -99.22 22.55
CA HIS A 45 -50.90 -97.98 23.22
C HIS A 45 -49.76 -97.31 24.00
N LYS A 46 -48.92 -98.09 24.68
CA LYS A 46 -47.71 -97.64 25.37
C LYS A 46 -46.67 -97.07 24.40
N THR A 47 -46.48 -97.70 23.24
CA THR A 47 -45.62 -97.18 22.16
C THR A 47 -46.17 -95.88 21.60
N ASN A 48 -47.47 -95.81 21.29
CA ASN A 48 -48.13 -94.59 20.79
C ASN A 48 -48.07 -93.45 21.82
N TYR A 49 -48.22 -93.75 23.12
CA TYR A 49 -48.03 -92.78 24.19
C TYR A 49 -46.58 -92.28 24.28
N GLN A 50 -45.59 -93.15 24.11
CA GLN A 50 -44.18 -92.75 24.07
C GLN A 50 -43.86 -91.86 22.86
N THR A 51 -44.36 -92.21 21.67
CA THR A 51 -44.24 -91.39 20.45
C THR A 51 -44.94 -90.04 20.61
N LEU A 52 -46.18 -90.01 21.10
CA LEU A 52 -46.93 -88.78 21.33
C LEU A 52 -46.27 -87.89 22.39
N LYS A 53 -45.68 -88.48 23.43
CA LYS A 53 -44.88 -87.75 24.43
C LYS A 53 -43.61 -87.17 23.81
N ALA A 54 -42.92 -87.91 22.95
CA ALA A 54 -41.73 -87.42 22.26
C ALA A 54 -42.05 -86.26 21.30
N GLU A 55 -43.10 -86.37 20.49
CA GLU A 55 -43.56 -85.28 19.61
C GLU A 55 -44.10 -84.09 20.41
N HIS A 56 -44.78 -84.29 21.55
CA HIS A 56 -45.16 -83.19 22.45
C HIS A 56 -43.92 -82.47 22.99
N THR A 57 -42.91 -83.19 23.49
CA THR A 57 -41.65 -82.57 23.96
C THR A 57 -40.95 -81.82 22.83
N ARG A 58 -40.91 -82.40 21.62
CA ARG A 58 -40.35 -81.75 20.44
C ARG A 58 -41.09 -80.47 20.05
N LEU A 59 -42.42 -80.50 19.97
CA LEU A 59 -43.25 -79.32 19.69
C LEU A 59 -43.12 -78.25 20.78
N GLN A 60 -42.97 -78.66 22.04
CA GLN A 60 -42.70 -77.76 23.16
C GLN A 60 -41.33 -77.09 23.03
N ASP A 61 -40.29 -77.83 22.62
CA ASP A 61 -38.96 -77.27 22.33
C ASP A 61 -38.96 -76.35 21.10
N GLU A 62 -39.67 -76.71 20.02
CA GLU A 62 -39.84 -75.88 18.82
C GLU A 62 -40.63 -74.60 19.13
N TYR A 63 -41.67 -74.68 19.97
CA TYR A 63 -42.39 -73.52 20.50
C TYR A 63 -41.50 -72.62 21.37
N MET A 64 -40.72 -73.20 22.30
CA MET A 64 -39.80 -72.45 23.16
C MET A 64 -38.69 -71.75 22.37
N LYS A 65 -38.13 -72.42 21.34
CA LYS A 65 -37.18 -71.81 20.40
C LYS A 65 -37.83 -70.63 19.66
N SER A 66 -39.02 -70.83 19.10
CA SER A 66 -39.77 -69.78 18.37
C SER A 66 -40.12 -68.58 19.26
N GLN A 67 -40.53 -68.82 20.50
CA GLN A 67 -40.85 -67.78 21.47
C GLN A 67 -39.60 -66.99 21.89
N ASN A 68 -38.44 -67.64 21.98
CA ASN A 68 -37.18 -66.97 22.32
C ASN A 68 -36.59 -66.21 21.13
N GLU A 69 -36.75 -66.70 19.89
CA GLU A 69 -36.36 -65.97 18.69
C GLU A 69 -37.24 -64.72 18.50
N LEU A 70 -38.55 -64.82 18.74
CA LEU A 70 -39.47 -63.68 18.73
C LEU A 70 -39.06 -62.61 19.76
N LYS A 71 -38.64 -63.00 20.98
CA LYS A 71 -38.09 -62.06 21.98
C LYS A 71 -36.81 -61.40 21.49
N ARG A 72 -35.89 -62.13 20.86
CA ARG A 72 -34.65 -61.58 20.29
C ARG A 72 -34.96 -60.54 19.22
N LEU A 73 -35.80 -60.88 18.25
CA LEU A 73 -36.22 -59.99 17.16
C LEU A 73 -36.95 -58.74 17.69
N LEU A 74 -37.72 -58.86 18.78
CA LEU A 74 -38.38 -57.71 19.41
C LEU A 74 -37.36 -56.75 20.05
N ILE A 75 -36.34 -57.28 20.74
CA ILE A 75 -35.24 -56.49 21.32
C ILE A 75 -34.37 -55.87 20.22
N GLU A 76 -34.09 -56.61 19.14
CA GLU A 76 -33.33 -56.09 18.00
C GLU A 76 -34.08 -54.97 17.28
N LYS A 77 -35.39 -55.13 17.05
CA LYS A 77 -36.27 -54.06 16.53
C LYS A 77 -36.22 -52.83 17.45
N GLN A 78 -36.35 -53.02 18.75
CA GLN A 78 -36.29 -51.94 19.75
C GLN A 78 -34.96 -51.17 19.66
N SER A 79 -33.83 -51.88 19.71
CA SER A 79 -32.49 -51.28 19.61
C SER A 79 -32.24 -50.59 18.27
N ASN A 80 -32.77 -51.11 17.16
CA ASN A 80 -32.64 -50.48 15.85
C ASN A 80 -33.56 -49.24 15.71
N GLN A 81 -34.72 -49.23 16.36
CA GLN A 81 -35.57 -48.04 16.47
C GLN A 81 -34.88 -46.93 17.29
N GLU A 82 -34.25 -47.28 18.42
CA GLU A 82 -33.46 -46.35 19.25
C GLU A 82 -32.29 -45.73 18.48
N LYS A 83 -31.51 -46.53 17.73
CA LYS A 83 -30.44 -46.02 16.84
C LYS A 83 -30.96 -45.07 15.77
N LEU A 84 -32.10 -45.37 15.16
CA LEU A 84 -32.72 -44.50 14.15
C LEU A 84 -33.23 -43.19 14.76
N GLN A 85 -33.71 -43.19 16.02
CA GLN A 85 -34.07 -41.96 16.72
C GLN A 85 -32.84 -41.10 17.05
N LEU A 86 -31.75 -41.71 17.53
CA LEU A 86 -30.49 -41.00 17.79
C LEU A 86 -29.94 -40.33 16.53
N LEU A 87 -29.86 -41.07 15.41
CA LEU A 87 -29.39 -40.54 14.13
C LEU A 87 -30.30 -39.40 13.58
N LEU A 88 -31.61 -39.48 13.81
CA LEU A 88 -32.54 -38.40 13.45
C LEU A 88 -32.33 -37.14 14.30
N GLU A 89 -31.97 -37.28 15.57
CA GLU A 89 -31.67 -36.14 16.45
C GLU A 89 -30.29 -35.53 16.14
N GLU A 90 -29.27 -36.33 15.79
CA GLU A 90 -27.98 -35.85 15.27
C GLU A 90 -28.16 -35.02 13.99
N LEU A 91 -28.84 -35.57 12.97
CA LEU A 91 -29.10 -34.88 11.70
C LEU A 91 -29.94 -33.60 11.86
N ARG A 92 -30.80 -33.53 12.88
CA ARG A 92 -31.50 -32.29 13.27
C ARG A 92 -30.56 -31.27 13.91
N GLY A 93 -29.66 -31.72 14.78
CA GLY A 93 -28.61 -30.88 15.37
C GLY A 93 -27.71 -30.25 14.31
N GLU A 94 -27.18 -31.06 13.39
CA GLU A 94 -26.39 -30.60 12.24
C GLU A 94 -27.16 -29.58 11.39
N LEU A 95 -28.44 -29.84 11.09
CA LEU A 95 -29.26 -28.93 10.29
C LEU A 95 -29.47 -27.57 10.97
N VAL A 96 -29.69 -27.56 12.29
CA VAL A 96 -29.83 -26.32 13.08
C VAL A 96 -28.50 -25.55 13.12
N GLU A 97 -27.38 -26.24 13.34
CA GLU A 97 -26.05 -25.62 13.34
C GLU A 97 -25.73 -25.02 11.97
N LYS A 98 -25.91 -25.78 10.87
CA LYS A 98 -25.65 -25.29 9.50
C LYS A 98 -26.61 -24.17 9.08
N THR A 99 -27.82 -24.11 9.64
CA THR A 99 -28.72 -22.96 9.44
C THR A 99 -28.16 -21.72 10.12
N LYS A 100 -27.69 -21.84 11.37
CA LYS A 100 -27.06 -20.76 12.13
C LYS A 100 -25.77 -20.26 11.45
N ASP A 101 -24.90 -21.16 10.99
CA ASP A 101 -23.67 -20.80 10.25
C ASP A 101 -23.98 -19.92 9.02
N LEU A 102 -25.05 -20.27 8.30
CA LEU A 102 -25.49 -19.60 7.08
C LEU A 102 -26.11 -18.23 7.38
N GLU A 103 -26.83 -18.09 8.49
CA GLU A 103 -27.33 -16.82 9.00
C GLU A 103 -26.20 -15.89 9.48
N GLU A 104 -25.19 -16.43 10.16
CA GLU A 104 -24.02 -15.66 10.57
C GLU A 104 -23.20 -15.18 9.35
N MET A 105 -22.98 -16.05 8.35
CA MET A 105 -22.36 -15.67 7.08
C MET A 105 -23.13 -14.56 6.36
N LYS A 106 -24.46 -14.62 6.31
CA LYS A 106 -25.30 -13.53 5.74
C LYS A 106 -25.12 -12.20 6.47
N MET A 107 -24.87 -12.22 7.78
CA MET A 107 -24.63 -11.01 8.58
C MET A 107 -23.20 -10.48 8.43
N GLN A 108 -22.21 -11.33 8.17
CA GLN A 108 -20.82 -10.93 7.89
C GLN A 108 -20.66 -10.35 6.48
N VAL A 109 -21.30 -10.94 5.46
CA VAL A 109 -21.25 -10.48 4.06
C VAL A 109 -21.66 -9.00 3.93
N LEU A 110 -21.07 -8.32 2.95
CA LEU A 110 -21.34 -6.93 2.62
C LEU A 110 -22.73 -6.79 1.98
N THR A 111 -23.75 -6.53 2.81
CA THR A 111 -25.13 -6.36 2.34
C THR A 111 -25.31 -5.08 1.52
N PRO A 112 -26.35 -5.00 0.66
CA PRO A 112 -26.64 -3.79 -0.12
C PRO A 112 -26.75 -2.53 0.76
N GLN A 113 -27.38 -2.62 1.94
CA GLN A 113 -27.54 -1.49 2.84
C GLN A 113 -26.20 -1.02 3.44
N LYS A 114 -25.30 -1.95 3.79
CA LYS A 114 -23.92 -1.58 4.21
C LYS A 114 -23.16 -0.91 3.07
N LEU A 115 -23.38 -1.35 1.82
CA LEU A 115 -22.73 -0.81 0.64
C LEU A 115 -23.26 0.58 0.26
N GLU A 116 -24.57 0.82 0.40
CA GLU A 116 -25.18 2.16 0.28
C GLU A 116 -24.69 3.11 1.37
N LEU A 117 -24.63 2.66 2.63
CA LEU A 117 -24.09 3.46 3.74
C LEU A 117 -22.61 3.83 3.50
N LEU A 118 -21.80 2.88 3.04
CA LEU A 118 -20.39 3.12 2.71
C LEU A 118 -20.23 4.09 1.52
N ARG A 119 -21.10 4.00 0.51
CA ARG A 119 -21.15 5.00 -0.58
C ARG A 119 -21.51 6.38 -0.06
N ALA A 120 -22.51 6.48 0.83
CA ALA A 120 -22.92 7.76 1.42
C ALA A 120 -21.78 8.37 2.26
N GLN A 121 -21.06 7.57 3.05
CA GLN A 121 -19.86 8.03 3.76
C GLN A 121 -18.76 8.50 2.79
N ILE A 122 -18.41 7.72 1.76
CA ILE A 122 -17.42 8.14 0.75
C ILE A 122 -17.84 9.45 0.06
N GLN A 123 -19.13 9.60 -0.25
CA GLN A 123 -19.65 10.80 -0.89
C GLN A 123 -19.63 12.02 0.04
N GLN A 124 -19.89 11.84 1.34
CA GLN A 124 -19.89 12.91 2.34
C GLN A 124 -18.49 13.28 2.84
N GLU A 125 -17.64 12.29 3.13
CA GLU A 125 -16.32 12.46 3.75
C GLU A 125 -15.21 12.74 2.72
N LEU A 126 -15.38 12.33 1.45
CA LEU A 126 -14.36 12.50 0.40
C LEU A 126 -14.87 13.29 -0.81
N GLU A 127 -15.93 12.84 -1.49
CA GLU A 127 -16.34 13.49 -2.76
C GLU A 127 -16.82 14.94 -2.56
N THR A 128 -17.59 15.20 -1.50
CA THR A 128 -18.12 16.54 -1.20
C THR A 128 -17.00 17.53 -0.87
N PRO A 129 -16.13 17.32 0.14
CA PRO A 129 -15.04 18.24 0.43
C PRO A 129 -14.00 18.36 -0.69
N MET A 130 -13.79 17.32 -1.51
CA MET A 130 -13.00 17.47 -2.74
C MET A 130 -13.66 18.42 -3.73
N ARG A 131 -14.97 18.26 -3.99
CA ARG A 131 -15.74 19.10 -4.93
C ARG A 131 -15.78 20.56 -4.49
N GLU A 132 -15.93 20.81 -3.18
CA GLU A 132 -15.86 22.15 -2.60
C GLU A 132 -14.46 22.73 -2.77
N ARG A 133 -13.41 22.00 -2.38
CA ARG A 133 -12.01 22.46 -2.59
C ARG A 133 -11.66 22.75 -4.05
N PHE A 134 -12.26 22.04 -5.02
CA PHE A 134 -12.09 22.36 -6.44
C PHE A 134 -12.82 23.65 -6.84
N ARG A 135 -14.09 23.84 -6.41
CA ARG A 135 -14.83 25.10 -6.61
C ARG A 135 -14.07 26.29 -6.02
N ASP A 136 -13.58 26.15 -4.79
CA ASP A 136 -12.91 27.25 -4.07
C ASP A 136 -11.59 27.63 -4.76
N LEU A 137 -10.88 26.65 -5.36
CA LEU A 137 -9.71 26.90 -6.21
C LEU A 137 -10.07 27.55 -7.55
N ASP A 138 -11.17 27.16 -8.19
CA ASP A 138 -11.65 27.78 -9.44
C ASP A 138 -12.08 29.25 -9.20
N GLU A 139 -12.74 29.53 -8.07
CA GLU A 139 -13.09 30.89 -7.63
C GLU A 139 -11.84 31.74 -7.34
N GLU A 140 -10.82 31.17 -6.69
CA GLU A 140 -9.55 31.84 -6.43
C GLU A 140 -8.75 32.11 -7.73
N VAL A 141 -8.78 31.18 -8.70
CA VAL A 141 -8.19 31.36 -10.04
C VAL A 141 -8.89 32.50 -10.80
N GLU A 142 -10.23 32.54 -10.84
CA GLU A 142 -10.95 33.62 -11.53
C GLU A 142 -10.80 34.98 -10.81
N LYS A 143 -10.67 34.99 -9.48
CA LYS A 143 -10.29 36.20 -8.72
C LYS A 143 -8.92 36.73 -9.18
N TYR A 144 -7.87 35.91 -9.16
CA TYR A 144 -6.54 36.33 -9.63
C TYR A 144 -6.55 36.72 -11.12
N ARG A 145 -7.39 36.08 -11.93
CA ARG A 145 -7.60 36.43 -13.35
C ARG A 145 -8.24 37.80 -13.52
N ALA A 146 -9.20 38.15 -12.67
CA ALA A 146 -9.82 39.48 -12.64
C ALA A 146 -8.84 40.56 -12.16
N GLU A 147 -8.08 40.29 -11.10
CA GLU A 147 -7.03 41.18 -10.58
C GLU A 147 -5.92 41.43 -11.61
N TYR A 148 -5.43 40.37 -12.27
CA TYR A 148 -4.47 40.49 -13.37
C TYR A 148 -5.02 41.32 -14.55
N ASN A 149 -6.26 41.08 -14.97
CA ASN A 149 -6.87 41.86 -16.04
C ASN A 149 -7.03 43.34 -15.66
N LYS A 150 -7.45 43.64 -14.42
CA LYS A 150 -7.52 45.00 -13.89
C LYS A 150 -6.15 45.68 -13.92
N LEU A 151 -5.12 45.05 -13.35
CA LEU A 151 -3.76 45.59 -13.32
C LEU A 151 -3.18 45.79 -14.73
N ARG A 152 -3.53 44.91 -15.68
CA ARG A 152 -3.15 45.05 -17.10
C ARG A 152 -3.81 46.29 -17.74
N TYR A 153 -5.08 46.57 -17.44
CA TYR A 153 -5.73 47.81 -17.89
C TYR A 153 -5.12 49.05 -17.25
N GLU A 154 -4.90 49.04 -15.93
CA GLU A 154 -4.27 50.15 -15.19
C GLU A 154 -2.85 50.45 -15.72
N HIS A 155 -2.02 49.43 -15.93
CA HIS A 155 -0.71 49.56 -16.58
C HIS A 155 -0.80 50.14 -17.99
N THR A 156 -1.78 49.68 -18.80
CA THR A 156 -1.95 50.17 -20.19
C THR A 156 -2.37 51.64 -20.19
N PHE A 157 -3.32 52.02 -19.34
CA PHE A 157 -3.77 53.41 -19.17
C PHE A 157 -2.63 54.31 -18.70
N LEU A 158 -1.93 53.93 -17.62
CA LEU A 158 -0.84 54.73 -17.05
C LEU A 158 0.34 54.86 -18.03
N LYS A 159 0.59 53.83 -18.85
CA LYS A 159 1.56 53.92 -19.95
C LYS A 159 1.15 54.95 -21.00
N SER A 160 -0.11 54.94 -21.44
CA SER A 160 -0.61 55.91 -22.42
C SER A 160 -0.62 57.35 -21.88
N GLU A 161 -0.96 57.55 -20.61
CA GLU A 161 -0.81 58.85 -19.92
C GLU A 161 0.65 59.33 -19.90
N PHE A 162 1.59 58.44 -19.55
CA PHE A 162 3.02 58.78 -19.55
C PHE A 162 3.55 59.10 -20.96
N GLU A 163 3.13 58.34 -21.98
CA GLU A 163 3.48 58.60 -23.37
C GLU A 163 2.90 59.94 -23.86
N HIS A 164 1.64 60.25 -23.53
CA HIS A 164 1.01 61.54 -23.85
C HIS A 164 1.70 62.72 -23.15
N GLN A 165 1.95 62.65 -21.84
CA GLN A 165 2.62 63.71 -21.09
C GLN A 165 4.04 63.97 -21.62
N LYS A 166 4.77 62.91 -22.00
CA LYS A 166 6.08 63.01 -22.64
C LYS A 166 6.02 63.72 -24.00
N GLU A 167 4.98 63.48 -24.80
CA GLU A 167 4.75 64.18 -26.07
C GLU A 167 4.34 65.65 -25.86
N GLU A 168 3.49 65.95 -24.87
CA GLU A 168 3.15 67.33 -24.48
C GLU A 168 4.39 68.12 -24.05
N PHE A 169 5.22 67.58 -23.15
CA PHE A 169 6.47 68.22 -22.74
C PHE A 169 7.44 68.43 -23.92
N ALA A 170 7.53 67.46 -24.84
CA ALA A 170 8.35 67.61 -26.04
C ALA A 170 7.82 68.70 -26.99
N ARG A 171 6.49 68.85 -27.10
CA ARG A 171 5.87 69.93 -27.89
C ARG A 171 6.10 71.30 -27.26
N ILE A 172 5.84 71.45 -25.95
CA ILE A 172 6.04 72.70 -25.21
C ILE A 172 7.51 73.16 -25.30
N LEU A 173 8.47 72.27 -25.09
CA LEU A 173 9.90 72.59 -25.20
C LEU A 173 10.30 72.94 -26.65
N GLY A 174 9.62 72.39 -27.66
CA GLY A 174 9.75 72.80 -29.05
C GLY A 174 9.20 74.20 -29.33
N GLU A 175 8.00 74.50 -28.82
CA GLU A 175 7.35 75.82 -28.92
C GLU A 175 8.17 76.91 -28.23
N GLU A 176 8.63 76.68 -27.00
CA GLU A 176 9.53 77.60 -26.28
C GLU A 176 10.84 77.82 -27.02
N LYS A 177 11.47 76.75 -27.53
CA LYS A 177 12.70 76.87 -28.34
C LYS A 177 12.47 77.74 -29.57
N ILE A 178 11.38 77.55 -30.30
CA ILE A 178 11.03 78.36 -31.48
C ILE A 178 10.84 79.83 -31.06
N LYS A 179 10.13 80.08 -29.97
CA LYS A 179 9.89 81.43 -29.42
C LYS A 179 11.20 82.15 -29.07
N TYR A 180 12.08 81.52 -28.29
CA TYR A 180 13.38 82.10 -27.95
C TYR A 180 14.28 82.25 -29.19
N GLU A 181 14.19 81.35 -30.16
CA GLU A 181 14.87 81.51 -31.45
C GLU A 181 14.36 82.71 -32.26
N SER A 182 13.06 83.03 -32.26
CA SER A 182 12.52 84.25 -32.86
C SER A 182 12.94 85.50 -32.10
N GLU A 183 12.81 85.52 -30.77
CA GLU A 183 13.20 86.65 -29.92
C GLU A 183 14.69 87.01 -30.09
N VAL A 184 15.57 86.00 -30.15
CA VAL A 184 17.00 86.19 -30.44
C VAL A 184 17.25 86.70 -31.87
N LYS A 185 16.42 86.36 -32.86
CA LYS A 185 16.51 86.89 -34.24
C LYS A 185 16.03 88.34 -34.30
N GLU A 186 14.95 88.67 -33.61
CA GLU A 186 14.38 90.01 -33.50
C GLU A 186 15.29 90.98 -32.76
N LEU A 187 15.82 90.61 -31.58
CA LEU A 187 16.80 91.42 -30.85
C LEU A 187 18.08 91.64 -31.68
N LYS A 188 18.57 90.63 -32.40
CA LYS A 188 19.71 90.80 -33.32
C LYS A 188 19.41 91.73 -34.50
N HIS A 189 18.15 91.81 -34.94
CA HIS A 189 17.73 92.76 -35.96
C HIS A 189 17.59 94.17 -35.41
N SER A 190 16.92 94.33 -34.26
CA SER A 190 16.75 95.60 -33.54
C SER A 190 18.10 96.25 -33.22
N ASN A 191 19.01 95.53 -32.57
CA ASN A 191 20.34 96.05 -32.24
C ASN A 191 21.15 96.39 -33.50
N LYS A 192 20.91 95.71 -34.64
CA LYS A 192 21.55 96.06 -35.92
C LYS A 192 21.03 97.38 -36.49
N LEU A 193 19.72 97.64 -36.36
CA LEU A 193 19.09 98.90 -36.77
C LEU A 193 19.59 100.06 -35.89
N GLU A 194 19.54 99.90 -34.56
CA GLU A 194 20.05 100.86 -33.59
C GLU A 194 21.53 101.21 -33.84
N ILE A 195 22.38 100.21 -34.10
CA ILE A 195 23.79 100.41 -34.48
C ILE A 195 23.94 101.16 -35.82
N THR A 196 23.00 101.04 -36.76
CA THR A 196 23.02 101.86 -37.98
C THR A 196 22.50 103.28 -37.75
N ASP A 197 21.48 103.48 -36.91
CA ASP A 197 20.94 104.81 -36.62
C ASP A 197 21.94 105.65 -35.80
N ILE A 198 22.56 105.08 -34.76
CA ILE A 198 23.65 105.72 -34.02
C ILE A 198 24.81 106.13 -34.95
N LYS A 199 25.13 105.30 -35.97
CA LYS A 199 26.16 105.65 -36.97
C LYS A 199 25.73 106.77 -37.90
N LEU A 200 24.45 106.83 -38.28
CA LEU A 200 23.89 107.92 -39.10
C LEU A 200 23.84 109.23 -38.30
N GLU A 201 23.45 109.20 -37.03
CA GLU A 201 23.47 110.36 -36.15
C GLU A 201 24.88 110.87 -35.86
N ALA A 202 25.82 109.97 -35.55
CA ALA A 202 27.23 110.35 -35.42
C ALA A 202 27.79 110.98 -36.71
N ALA A 203 27.37 110.52 -37.89
CA ALA A 203 27.74 111.11 -39.17
C ALA A 203 27.09 112.49 -39.41
N ARG A 204 25.81 112.68 -39.02
CA ARG A 204 25.12 113.98 -39.07
C ARG A 204 25.80 114.99 -38.14
N ALA A 205 25.96 114.64 -36.87
CA ALA A 205 26.61 115.48 -35.86
C ALA A 205 28.05 115.84 -36.26
N LYS A 206 28.81 114.90 -36.82
CA LYS A 206 30.13 115.21 -37.39
C LYS A 206 30.03 116.23 -38.53
N SER A 207 29.09 116.06 -39.45
CA SER A 207 28.88 116.99 -40.58
C SER A 207 28.43 118.39 -40.11
N GLU A 208 27.64 118.47 -39.04
CA GLU A 208 27.22 119.73 -38.40
C GLU A 208 28.39 120.42 -37.70
N LEU A 209 29.20 119.69 -36.92
CA LEU A 209 30.45 120.20 -36.35
C LEU A 209 31.44 120.67 -37.43
N GLU A 210 31.50 120.00 -38.58
CA GLU A 210 32.29 120.45 -39.73
C GLU A 210 31.75 121.75 -40.34
N ARG A 211 30.42 121.95 -40.39
CA ARG A 211 29.80 123.22 -40.84
C ARG A 211 30.05 124.36 -39.86
N GLU A 212 29.80 124.17 -38.56
CA GLU A 212 30.05 125.20 -37.55
C GLU A 212 31.53 125.57 -37.47
N ARG A 213 32.45 124.60 -37.57
CA ARG A 213 33.90 124.88 -37.68
C ARG A 213 34.24 125.72 -38.92
N ASN A 214 33.60 125.48 -40.07
CA ASN A 214 33.82 126.29 -41.27
C ASN A 214 33.21 127.70 -41.15
N LYS A 215 32.07 127.83 -40.46
CA LYS A 215 31.42 129.11 -40.16
C LYS A 215 32.26 129.95 -39.20
N ILE A 216 32.73 129.37 -38.10
CA ILE A 216 33.64 130.00 -37.14
C ILE A 216 34.94 130.43 -37.83
N GLN A 217 35.47 129.65 -38.78
CA GLN A 217 36.62 130.06 -39.61
C GLN A 217 36.28 131.30 -40.45
N SER A 218 35.14 131.32 -41.14
CA SER A 218 34.72 132.50 -41.93
C SER A 218 34.45 133.75 -41.08
N GLU A 219 33.94 133.58 -39.85
CA GLU A 219 33.77 134.68 -38.90
C GLU A 219 35.13 135.19 -38.39
N LEU A 220 36.08 134.29 -38.12
CA LEU A 220 37.45 134.62 -37.75
C LEU A 220 38.21 135.35 -38.88
N ASP A 221 38.07 134.90 -40.12
CA ASP A 221 38.68 135.52 -41.30
C ASP A 221 38.10 136.93 -41.55
N GLY A 222 36.79 137.10 -41.38
CA GLY A 222 36.12 138.40 -41.42
C GLY A 222 36.60 139.36 -40.33
N LEU A 223 36.68 138.89 -39.08
CA LEU A 223 37.21 139.66 -37.96
C LEU A 223 38.69 140.03 -38.12
N GLN A 224 39.49 139.22 -38.81
CA GLN A 224 40.87 139.59 -39.18
C GLN A 224 40.89 140.74 -40.20
N SER A 225 40.06 140.68 -41.26
CA SER A 225 39.89 141.79 -42.21
C SER A 225 39.46 143.09 -41.53
N ASP A 226 38.45 143.05 -40.66
CA ASP A 226 38.00 144.22 -39.90
C ASP A 226 39.10 144.77 -38.98
N ASN A 227 39.94 143.90 -38.40
CA ASN A 227 41.07 144.31 -37.58
C ASN A 227 42.16 145.04 -38.40
N GLU A 228 42.41 144.63 -39.64
CA GLU A 228 43.32 145.33 -40.57
C GLU A 228 42.75 146.68 -41.02
N ILE A 229 41.46 146.73 -41.35
CA ILE A 229 40.75 147.99 -41.67
C ILE A 229 40.85 148.96 -40.48
N LEU A 230 40.54 148.52 -39.26
CA LEU A 230 40.61 149.34 -38.06
C LEU A 230 42.04 149.82 -37.75
N LYS A 231 43.07 148.97 -37.95
CA LYS A 231 44.48 149.41 -37.86
C LYS A 231 44.80 150.53 -38.86
N SER A 232 44.36 150.40 -40.11
CA SER A 232 44.56 151.44 -41.13
C SER A 232 43.85 152.75 -40.79
N ALA A 233 42.62 152.66 -40.26
CA ALA A 233 41.83 153.80 -39.82
C ALA A 233 42.47 154.52 -38.61
N VAL A 234 43.00 153.79 -37.64
CA VAL A 234 43.76 154.36 -36.50
C VAL A 234 45.00 155.11 -36.98
N GLU A 235 45.76 154.56 -37.95
CA GLU A 235 46.94 155.25 -38.47
C GLU A 235 46.56 156.55 -39.22
N HIS A 236 45.47 156.54 -39.98
CA HIS A 236 44.93 157.76 -40.61
C HIS A 236 44.51 158.82 -39.59
N HIS A 237 43.85 158.43 -38.49
CA HIS A 237 43.41 159.38 -37.45
C HIS A 237 44.57 160.01 -36.67
N LYS A 238 45.72 159.34 -36.52
CA LYS A 238 46.93 159.95 -35.94
C LYS A 238 47.39 161.17 -36.74
N VAL A 239 47.33 161.10 -38.07
CA VAL A 239 47.75 162.21 -38.96
C VAL A 239 46.83 163.42 -38.76
N LEU A 240 45.51 163.21 -38.76
CA LEU A 240 44.51 164.26 -38.54
C LEU A 240 44.64 164.96 -37.18
N LEU A 241 45.06 164.23 -36.13
CA LEU A 241 45.24 164.81 -34.80
C LEU A 241 46.35 165.90 -34.79
N VAL A 242 47.47 165.62 -35.45
CA VAL A 242 48.64 166.53 -35.57
C VAL A 242 48.28 167.81 -36.34
N GLU A 243 47.30 167.75 -37.24
CA GLU A 243 46.80 168.92 -37.97
C GLU A 243 45.90 169.81 -37.10
N LYS A 244 45.11 169.22 -36.17
CA LYS A 244 44.14 169.96 -35.35
C LYS A 244 44.78 170.72 -34.18
N ASP A 245 45.84 170.19 -33.57
CA ASP A 245 46.60 170.92 -32.53
C ASP A 245 47.20 172.23 -33.06
N ARG A 246 47.57 172.28 -34.35
CA ARG A 246 48.02 173.51 -35.03
C ARG A 246 46.91 174.53 -35.31
N GLU A 247 45.64 174.18 -35.13
CA GLU A 247 44.49 175.05 -35.36
C GLU A 247 43.94 175.67 -34.06
N LEU A 248 43.87 174.87 -32.99
CA LEU A 248 43.29 175.27 -31.68
C LEU A 248 44.02 176.46 -31.05
N ILE A 249 45.35 176.53 -31.19
CA ILE A 249 46.20 177.61 -30.64
C ILE A 249 45.74 179.02 -31.09
N ARG A 250 45.07 179.16 -32.24
CA ARG A 250 44.58 180.46 -32.74
C ARG A 250 43.19 180.87 -32.24
N LYS A 251 42.43 179.99 -31.58
CA LYS A 251 41.00 180.24 -31.23
C LYS A 251 40.74 180.48 -29.73
N VAL A 252 41.70 180.17 -28.86
CA VAL A 252 41.52 180.25 -27.38
C VAL A 252 41.45 181.70 -26.83
N GLN A 253 41.86 182.71 -27.60
CA GLN A 253 42.04 184.08 -27.10
C GLN A 253 40.77 184.97 -27.11
N ALA A 254 39.62 184.48 -27.62
CA ALA A 254 38.51 185.34 -28.06
C ALA A 254 37.11 185.09 -27.44
N ALA A 255 36.93 184.10 -26.55
CA ALA A 255 35.60 183.70 -26.09
C ALA A 255 35.59 183.12 -24.65
N LYS A 256 35.87 183.95 -23.64
CA LYS A 256 36.13 183.45 -22.27
C LYS A 256 35.12 183.83 -21.18
N ASP A 257 34.43 184.98 -21.27
CA ASP A 257 34.03 185.69 -20.03
C ASP A 257 32.53 185.88 -19.72
N GLU A 258 31.55 185.49 -20.57
CA GLU A 258 30.14 185.92 -20.37
C GLU A 258 29.04 184.82 -20.22
N GLY A 259 29.35 183.54 -20.40
CA GLY A 259 28.30 182.48 -20.44
C GLY A 259 27.94 181.79 -19.11
N TYR A 260 28.83 181.81 -18.11
CA TYR A 260 28.92 180.71 -17.14
C TYR A 260 27.93 180.74 -15.94
N GLN A 261 27.18 181.83 -15.74
CA GLN A 261 26.44 182.06 -14.48
C GLN A 261 24.93 181.77 -14.52
N LYS A 262 24.36 181.29 -15.63
CA LYS A 262 22.92 180.95 -15.74
C LYS A 262 22.59 179.46 -15.81
N LEU A 263 23.60 178.58 -15.88
CA LEU A 263 23.41 177.13 -16.03
C LEU A 263 23.21 176.41 -14.68
N VAL A 264 23.92 176.87 -13.63
CA VAL A 264 24.08 176.11 -12.37
C VAL A 264 22.75 175.95 -11.60
N ALA A 265 21.95 177.00 -11.50
CA ALA A 265 20.76 177.01 -10.63
C ALA A 265 19.60 176.08 -11.06
N LEU A 266 19.64 175.52 -12.28
CA LEU A 266 18.67 174.53 -12.77
C LEU A 266 19.18 173.09 -12.70
N GLN A 267 20.43 172.88 -12.29
CA GLN A 267 21.05 171.56 -12.21
C GLN A 267 20.69 170.83 -10.92
N ASP A 268 20.63 171.56 -9.80
CA ASP A 268 20.56 170.99 -8.45
C ASP A 268 19.15 170.46 -8.08
N GLU A 269 18.09 171.21 -8.40
CA GLU A 269 16.69 170.85 -8.07
C GLU A 269 16.22 169.58 -8.80
N LYS A 270 16.85 169.23 -9.94
CA LYS A 270 16.63 167.96 -10.65
C LYS A 270 17.20 166.77 -9.88
N LEU A 271 18.39 166.93 -9.28
CA LEU A 271 19.17 165.85 -8.70
C LEU A 271 18.48 165.23 -7.48
N GLU A 272 17.80 166.03 -6.66
CA GLU A 272 17.14 165.56 -5.43
C GLU A 272 15.91 164.67 -5.73
N LEU A 273 15.17 164.95 -6.80
CA LEU A 273 14.03 164.14 -7.23
C LEU A 273 14.47 162.81 -7.85
N GLU A 274 15.56 162.78 -8.62
CA GLU A 274 16.08 161.54 -9.23
C GLU A 274 16.56 160.54 -8.16
N ASN A 275 17.27 161.00 -7.12
CA ASN A 275 17.71 160.15 -6.01
C ASN A 275 16.54 159.51 -5.26
N ARG A 276 15.49 160.28 -4.95
CA ARG A 276 14.36 159.82 -4.13
C ARG A 276 13.45 158.83 -4.85
N LEU A 277 13.51 158.79 -6.18
CA LEU A 277 12.83 157.77 -7.00
C LEU A 277 13.62 156.45 -6.99
N ALA A 278 14.95 156.51 -7.13
CA ALA A 278 15.83 155.34 -7.11
C ALA A 278 15.75 154.53 -5.80
N ASP A 279 15.66 155.19 -4.63
CA ASP A 279 15.52 154.51 -3.35
C ASP A 279 14.20 153.72 -3.23
N LEU A 280 13.10 154.24 -3.79
CA LEU A 280 11.79 153.57 -3.78
C LEU A 280 11.76 152.39 -4.75
N GLU A 281 12.40 152.50 -5.91
CA GLU A 281 12.57 151.37 -6.84
C GLU A 281 13.46 150.28 -6.24
N LYS A 282 14.54 150.66 -5.55
CA LYS A 282 15.42 149.73 -4.83
C LYS A 282 14.66 148.93 -3.77
N MET A 283 13.92 149.58 -2.85
CA MET A 283 13.12 148.86 -1.84
C MET A 283 12.06 147.94 -2.47
N LYS A 284 11.43 148.35 -3.57
CA LYS A 284 10.48 147.51 -4.31
C LYS A 284 11.14 146.26 -4.89
N MET A 285 12.35 146.39 -5.44
CA MET A 285 13.14 145.26 -5.95
C MET A 285 13.60 144.33 -4.82
N GLU A 286 14.10 144.87 -3.72
CA GLU A 286 14.54 144.10 -2.54
C GLU A 286 13.37 143.30 -1.93
N TYR A 287 12.19 143.91 -1.77
CA TYR A 287 10.99 143.21 -1.31
C TYR A 287 10.50 142.13 -2.30
N GLY A 288 10.63 142.39 -3.60
CA GLY A 288 10.33 141.41 -4.66
C GLY A 288 11.25 140.19 -4.60
N VAL A 289 12.56 140.40 -4.47
CA VAL A 289 13.57 139.34 -4.33
C VAL A 289 13.36 138.55 -3.04
N TRP A 290 13.08 139.22 -1.92
CA TRP A 290 12.80 138.56 -0.64
C TRP A 290 11.56 137.65 -0.72
N ARG A 291 10.44 138.16 -1.24
CA ARG A 291 9.20 137.38 -1.43
C ARG A 291 9.41 136.20 -2.39
N GLN A 292 10.17 136.39 -3.46
CA GLN A 292 10.49 135.33 -4.41
C GLN A 292 11.35 134.25 -3.75
N SER A 293 12.38 134.62 -2.98
CA SER A 293 13.20 133.66 -2.23
C SER A 293 12.43 132.88 -1.15
N GLU A 294 11.45 133.51 -0.48
CA GLU A 294 10.56 132.82 0.47
C GLU A 294 9.67 131.80 -0.26
N LYS A 295 9.11 132.19 -1.42
CA LYS A 295 8.32 131.31 -2.28
C LYS A 295 9.14 130.11 -2.77
N ASP A 296 10.33 130.35 -3.30
CA ASP A 296 11.21 129.31 -3.85
C ASP A 296 11.62 128.30 -2.78
N GLN A 297 11.93 128.77 -1.57
CA GLN A 297 12.22 127.89 -0.42
C GLN A 297 10.99 127.05 0.00
N CYS A 298 9.77 127.56 -0.17
CA CYS A 298 8.55 126.79 0.08
C CYS A 298 8.30 125.74 -1.02
N GLU A 299 8.52 126.09 -2.29
CA GLU A 299 8.43 125.14 -3.41
C GLU A 299 9.52 124.05 -3.35
N GLU A 300 10.71 124.36 -2.83
CA GLU A 300 11.77 123.38 -2.58
C GLU A 300 11.39 122.42 -1.44
N LYS A 301 10.90 122.93 -0.30
CA LYS A 301 10.40 122.10 0.81
C LYS A 301 9.27 121.16 0.37
N LEU A 302 8.35 121.66 -0.48
CA LEU A 302 7.27 120.84 -1.05
C LEU A 302 7.83 119.72 -1.93
N ARG A 303 8.75 120.03 -2.85
CA ARG A 303 9.41 119.03 -3.71
C ARG A 303 10.19 117.99 -2.90
N ALA A 304 10.93 118.40 -1.87
CA ALA A 304 11.62 117.48 -0.98
C ALA A 304 10.66 116.54 -0.23
N SER A 305 9.52 117.07 0.26
CA SER A 305 8.48 116.25 0.90
C SER A 305 7.83 115.27 -0.07
N GLN A 306 7.58 115.67 -1.32
CA GLN A 306 7.02 114.80 -2.35
C GLN A 306 7.97 113.65 -2.71
N MET A 307 9.27 113.94 -2.91
CA MET A 307 10.28 112.91 -3.17
C MET A 307 10.42 111.90 -2.01
N ALA A 308 10.31 112.38 -0.76
CA ALA A 308 10.29 111.52 0.42
C ALA A 308 9.02 110.66 0.50
N GLU A 309 7.84 111.24 0.22
CA GLU A 309 6.56 110.50 0.16
C GLU A 309 6.59 109.41 -0.91
N GLU A 310 7.17 109.69 -2.09
CA GLU A 310 7.35 108.69 -3.14
C GLU A 310 8.33 107.58 -2.74
N SER A 311 9.44 107.89 -2.04
CA SER A 311 10.34 106.84 -1.53
C SER A 311 9.60 105.92 -0.55
N ALA A 312 8.90 106.50 0.42
CA ALA A 312 8.09 105.75 1.38
C ALA A 312 7.01 104.89 0.70
N LYS A 313 6.39 105.36 -0.40
CA LYS A 313 5.45 104.56 -1.22
C LYS A 313 6.14 103.37 -1.91
N ARG A 314 7.32 103.58 -2.51
CA ARG A 314 8.12 102.50 -3.16
C ARG A 314 8.56 101.45 -2.13
N GLU A 315 9.03 101.88 -0.97
CA GLU A 315 9.45 101.03 0.13
C GLU A 315 8.26 100.21 0.69
N LEU A 316 7.11 100.86 0.93
CA LEU A 316 5.88 100.22 1.38
C LEU A 316 5.33 99.21 0.35
N GLN A 317 5.47 99.49 -0.95
CA GLN A 317 5.15 98.52 -2.01
C GLN A 317 6.12 97.32 -2.00
N SER A 318 7.43 97.55 -1.81
CA SER A 318 8.42 96.47 -1.67
C SER A 318 8.13 95.59 -0.45
N ILE A 319 7.76 96.19 0.69
CA ILE A 319 7.39 95.48 1.92
C ILE A 319 6.10 94.67 1.72
N ARG A 320 5.08 95.22 1.05
CA ARG A 320 3.85 94.47 0.70
C ARG A 320 4.12 93.24 -0.15
N LEU A 321 4.96 93.36 -1.18
CA LEU A 321 5.33 92.21 -2.04
C LEU A 321 6.11 91.15 -1.25
N LYS A 322 7.04 91.55 -0.38
CA LYS A 322 7.76 90.64 0.53
C LYS A 322 6.83 89.92 1.50
N LEU A 323 5.83 90.62 2.04
CA LEU A 323 4.82 90.04 2.94
C LEU A 323 3.93 89.03 2.20
N GLN A 324 3.48 89.34 0.98
CA GLN A 324 2.72 88.40 0.14
C GLN A 324 3.54 87.13 -0.17
N GLN A 325 4.83 87.27 -0.50
CA GLN A 325 5.71 86.11 -0.69
C GLN A 325 5.89 85.30 0.60
N GLN A 326 5.99 85.94 1.76
CA GLN A 326 6.06 85.23 3.05
C GLN A 326 4.77 84.46 3.36
N ILE A 327 3.59 85.00 3.05
CA ILE A 327 2.31 84.30 3.21
C ILE A 327 2.27 83.03 2.35
N VAL A 328 2.59 83.13 1.05
CA VAL A 328 2.63 81.97 0.13
C VAL A 328 3.66 80.92 0.60
N ASN A 329 4.82 81.36 1.12
CA ASN A 329 5.82 80.45 1.66
C ASN A 329 5.33 79.71 2.92
N ILE A 330 4.56 80.38 3.79
CA ILE A 330 3.95 79.76 4.98
C ILE A 330 2.87 78.76 4.57
N GLU A 331 1.96 79.14 3.66
CA GLU A 331 0.91 78.25 3.15
C GLU A 331 1.48 76.97 2.51
N ASN A 332 2.62 77.07 1.80
CA ASN A 332 3.27 75.91 1.21
C ASN A 332 3.96 75.04 2.27
N ALA A 333 4.65 75.64 3.26
CA ALA A 333 5.22 74.90 4.38
C ALA A 333 4.15 74.20 5.25
N GLU A 334 2.93 74.75 5.33
CA GLU A 334 1.79 74.09 5.99
C GLU A 334 1.24 72.91 5.18
N LYS A 335 1.18 73.01 3.83
CA LYS A 335 0.83 71.86 2.96
C LYS A 335 1.85 70.74 3.10
N GLU A 336 3.14 71.03 2.94
CA GLU A 336 4.23 70.06 3.14
C GLU A 336 4.19 69.40 4.53
N ARG A 337 3.87 70.18 5.57
CA ARG A 337 3.72 69.67 6.94
C ARG A 337 2.54 68.70 7.09
N ASN A 338 1.41 68.98 6.43
CA ASN A 338 0.23 68.13 6.46
C ASN A 338 0.49 66.82 5.69
N GLU A 339 1.02 66.91 4.47
CA GLU A 339 1.44 65.76 3.66
C GLU A 339 2.46 64.88 4.40
N ASN A 340 3.43 65.50 5.09
CA ASN A 340 4.39 64.79 5.93
C ASN A 340 3.74 64.07 7.12
N SER A 341 2.60 64.57 7.63
CA SER A 341 1.83 63.91 8.69
C SER A 341 1.00 62.74 8.16
N ASP A 342 0.40 62.87 6.97
CA ASP A 342 -0.33 61.81 6.29
C ASP A 342 0.61 60.65 5.91
N LEU A 343 1.79 60.97 5.35
CA LEU A 343 2.83 59.98 5.06
C LEU A 343 3.30 59.25 6.33
N LYS A 344 3.44 59.95 7.47
CA LYS A 344 3.74 59.31 8.76
C LYS A 344 2.60 58.41 9.26
N GLN A 345 1.35 58.74 8.99
CA GLN A 345 0.21 57.88 9.31
C GLN A 345 0.13 56.65 8.39
N GLN A 346 0.42 56.81 7.09
CA GLN A 346 0.53 55.69 6.14
C GLN A 346 1.67 54.74 6.52
N ILE A 347 2.86 55.26 6.86
CA ILE A 347 4.00 54.45 7.33
C ILE A 347 3.60 53.64 8.57
N ARG A 348 2.92 54.26 9.56
CA ARG A 348 2.42 53.53 10.75
C ARG A 348 1.41 52.44 10.39
N SER A 349 0.49 52.70 9.47
CA SER A 349 -0.49 51.71 9.00
C SER A 349 0.18 50.52 8.31
N LEU A 350 1.13 50.79 7.40
CA LEU A 350 1.93 49.76 6.74
C LEU A 350 2.79 48.98 7.73
N GLN A 351 3.36 49.64 8.74
CA GLN A 351 4.18 48.99 9.76
C GLN A 351 3.34 48.06 10.66
N ILE A 352 2.10 48.43 10.99
CA ILE A 352 1.14 47.53 11.66
C ILE A 352 0.81 46.32 10.76
N GLN A 353 0.54 46.55 9.47
CA GLN A 353 0.28 45.47 8.50
C GLN A 353 1.47 44.51 8.37
N VAL A 354 2.70 45.01 8.31
CA VAL A 354 3.93 44.19 8.32
C VAL A 354 3.99 43.35 9.59
N THR A 355 3.83 43.93 10.79
CA THR A 355 3.86 43.13 12.03
C THR A 355 2.74 42.10 12.15
N SER A 356 1.59 42.33 11.49
CA SER A 356 0.50 41.36 11.40
C SER A 356 0.82 40.21 10.44
N LEU A 357 1.43 40.52 9.30
CA LEU A 357 1.91 39.52 8.33
C LEU A 357 3.07 38.69 8.90
N GLU A 358 4.01 39.31 9.62
CA GLU A 358 5.08 38.62 10.35
C GLU A 358 4.50 37.65 11.40
N GLN A 359 3.46 38.04 12.14
CA GLN A 359 2.78 37.14 13.08
C GLN A 359 2.12 35.96 12.37
N SER A 360 1.38 36.21 11.29
CA SER A 360 0.74 35.16 10.48
C SER A 360 1.76 34.21 9.83
N GLU A 361 2.88 34.73 9.34
CA GLU A 361 3.99 33.92 8.81
C GLU A 361 4.55 32.99 9.90
N ASN A 362 4.78 33.49 11.12
CA ASN A 362 5.26 32.68 12.24
C ASN A 362 4.25 31.61 12.67
N GLU A 363 2.95 31.90 12.68
CA GLU A 363 1.88 30.92 12.95
C GLU A 363 1.83 29.81 11.89
N LEU A 364 1.95 30.17 10.61
CA LEU A 364 2.02 29.23 9.50
C LEU A 364 3.29 28.38 9.54
N LEU A 365 4.44 28.97 9.89
CA LEU A 365 5.73 28.28 10.01
C LEU A 365 5.71 27.26 11.16
N ASN A 366 5.16 27.64 12.31
CA ASN A 366 4.94 26.74 13.45
C ASN A 366 3.98 25.59 13.08
N SER A 367 2.86 25.90 12.42
CA SER A 367 1.90 24.89 11.94
C SER A 367 2.55 23.92 10.95
N ASN A 368 3.39 24.42 10.05
CA ASN A 368 4.16 23.62 9.09
C ASN A 368 5.18 22.69 9.78
N GLN A 369 5.81 23.15 10.87
CA GLN A 369 6.71 22.33 11.69
C GLN A 369 5.97 21.19 12.40
N ILE A 370 4.82 21.47 13.04
CA ILE A 370 3.98 20.45 13.69
C ILE A 370 3.52 19.38 12.68
N LEU A 371 3.15 19.79 11.47
CA LEU A 371 2.79 18.88 10.37
C LEU A 371 3.97 18.02 9.91
N LYS A 372 5.19 18.58 9.78
CA LYS A 372 6.41 17.81 9.46
C LYS A 372 6.70 16.73 10.51
N GLU A 373 6.59 17.07 11.79
CA GLU A 373 6.80 16.15 12.90
C GLU A 373 5.75 15.03 12.94
N MET A 374 4.47 15.36 12.67
CA MET A 374 3.42 14.36 12.54
C MET A 374 3.64 13.43 11.33
N VAL A 375 4.08 13.97 10.19
CA VAL A 375 4.42 13.18 8.99
C VAL A 375 5.59 12.23 9.26
N GLU A 376 6.66 12.64 9.94
CA GLU A 376 7.77 11.73 10.24
C GLU A 376 7.42 10.68 11.30
N ARG A 377 6.55 11.02 12.26
CA ARG A 377 5.96 10.06 13.21
C ARG A 377 5.15 8.98 12.49
N LEU A 378 4.25 9.37 11.59
CA LEU A 378 3.43 8.46 10.78
C LEU A 378 4.27 7.61 9.81
N LYS A 379 5.37 8.16 9.25
CA LYS A 379 6.33 7.35 8.48
C LYS A 379 7.00 6.30 9.35
N GLN A 380 7.43 6.64 10.56
CA GLN A 380 8.06 5.67 11.46
C GLN A 380 7.08 4.59 11.90
N GLU A 381 5.83 4.95 12.18
CA GLU A 381 4.75 3.99 12.45
C GLU A 381 4.51 3.06 11.26
N CYS A 382 4.45 3.59 10.04
CA CYS A 382 4.40 2.79 8.81
C CYS A 382 5.61 1.86 8.62
N ARG A 383 6.83 2.28 8.99
CA ARG A 383 8.03 1.41 8.97
C ARG A 383 7.89 0.27 9.99
N ASN A 384 7.43 0.59 11.21
CA ASN A 384 7.24 -0.38 12.28
C ASN A 384 6.17 -1.43 11.91
N LEU A 385 5.02 -1.00 11.40
CA LEU A 385 3.92 -1.88 10.99
C LEU A 385 4.30 -2.80 9.81
N ARG A 386 5.07 -2.30 8.83
CA ARG A 386 5.63 -3.16 7.77
C ARG A 386 6.56 -4.22 8.33
N SER A 387 7.50 -3.85 9.20
CA SER A 387 8.43 -4.82 9.81
C SER A 387 7.72 -5.86 10.70
N GLN A 388 6.59 -5.50 11.31
CA GLN A 388 5.72 -6.46 12.01
C GLN A 388 5.00 -7.40 11.03
N ALA A 389 4.45 -6.88 9.94
CA ALA A 389 3.80 -7.69 8.90
C ALA A 389 4.78 -8.64 8.19
N GLU A 390 5.98 -8.17 7.85
CA GLU A 390 7.07 -8.98 7.27
C GLU A 390 7.47 -10.14 8.20
N LYS A 391 7.59 -9.88 9.52
CA LYS A 391 7.87 -10.93 10.51
C LYS A 391 6.73 -11.93 10.63
N ALA A 392 5.49 -11.47 10.71
CA ALA A 392 4.31 -12.35 10.78
C ALA A 392 4.15 -13.21 9.51
N GLN A 393 4.43 -12.65 8.33
CA GLN A 393 4.46 -13.39 7.08
C GLN A 393 5.55 -14.47 7.10
N LEU A 394 6.79 -14.11 7.45
CA LEU A 394 7.92 -15.05 7.47
C LEU A 394 7.73 -16.17 8.51
N GLU A 395 7.09 -15.87 9.64
CA GLU A 395 6.71 -16.87 10.65
C GLU A 395 5.61 -17.81 10.14
N VAL A 396 4.61 -17.29 9.42
CA VAL A 396 3.58 -18.13 8.74
C VAL A 396 4.22 -18.99 7.65
N GLU A 397 5.09 -18.44 6.81
CA GLU A 397 5.83 -19.18 5.76
C GLU A 397 6.65 -20.31 6.37
N LYS A 398 7.39 -20.05 7.46
CA LYS A 398 8.13 -21.07 8.21
C LYS A 398 7.22 -22.18 8.75
N THR A 399 6.06 -21.84 9.33
CA THR A 399 5.12 -22.89 9.79
C THR A 399 4.51 -23.69 8.64
N LEU A 400 4.34 -23.10 7.45
CA LEU A 400 3.89 -23.80 6.25
C LEU A 400 4.96 -24.77 5.73
N GLU A 401 6.22 -24.35 5.70
CA GLU A 401 7.36 -25.23 5.37
C GLU A 401 7.47 -26.41 6.35
N GLU A 402 7.39 -26.15 7.66
CA GLU A 402 7.38 -27.22 8.69
C GLU A 402 6.24 -28.22 8.47
N LYS A 403 5.05 -27.74 8.09
CA LYS A 403 3.89 -28.61 7.76
C LYS A 403 4.09 -29.37 6.45
N GLN A 404 4.73 -28.77 5.46
CA GLN A 404 5.07 -29.43 4.20
C GLN A 404 6.12 -30.54 4.41
N VAL A 405 7.12 -30.32 5.26
CA VAL A 405 8.09 -31.37 5.65
C VAL A 405 7.40 -32.50 6.40
N GLN A 406 6.56 -32.21 7.39
CA GLN A 406 5.77 -33.22 8.12
C GLN A 406 4.92 -34.07 7.17
N TRP A 407 4.24 -33.45 6.20
CA TRP A 407 3.46 -34.16 5.18
C TRP A 407 4.33 -35.02 4.24
N LEU A 408 5.50 -34.53 3.82
CA LEU A 408 6.43 -35.30 3.00
C LEU A 408 6.97 -36.54 3.75
N GLU A 409 7.28 -36.40 5.04
CA GLU A 409 7.65 -37.53 5.89
C GLU A 409 6.52 -38.56 6.03
N GLU A 410 5.29 -38.14 6.33
CA GLU A 410 4.15 -39.04 6.44
C GLU A 410 3.85 -39.75 5.12
N LYS A 411 3.91 -39.02 4.00
CA LYS A 411 3.81 -39.57 2.65
C LYS A 411 4.88 -40.62 2.38
N HIS A 412 6.13 -40.39 2.80
CA HIS A 412 7.21 -41.36 2.65
C HIS A 412 6.97 -42.62 3.52
N LYS A 413 6.64 -42.44 4.81
CA LYS A 413 6.29 -43.53 5.74
C LYS A 413 5.08 -44.36 5.27
N LEU A 414 4.12 -43.73 4.60
CA LEU A 414 2.99 -44.43 3.97
C LEU A 414 3.40 -45.17 2.70
N HIS A 415 4.27 -44.60 1.87
CA HIS A 415 4.77 -45.25 0.65
C HIS A 415 5.62 -46.49 0.99
N GLU A 416 6.50 -46.38 1.99
CA GLU A 416 7.29 -47.47 2.55
C GLU A 416 6.39 -48.62 3.05
N ARG A 417 5.33 -48.30 3.80
CA ARG A 417 4.30 -49.28 4.23
C ARG A 417 3.54 -49.92 3.08
N ILE A 418 3.38 -49.23 1.94
CA ILE A 418 2.74 -49.78 0.74
C ILE A 418 3.70 -50.77 0.06
N THR A 419 4.95 -50.38 -0.21
CA THR A 419 5.94 -51.29 -0.81
C THR A 419 6.18 -52.52 0.06
N ASP A 420 6.27 -52.35 1.38
CA ASP A 420 6.41 -53.42 2.37
C ASP A 420 5.19 -54.38 2.40
N ARG A 421 3.98 -53.87 2.12
CA ARG A 421 2.76 -54.68 1.91
C ARG A 421 2.76 -55.38 0.55
N GLU A 422 3.21 -54.72 -0.51
CA GLU A 422 3.29 -55.27 -1.87
C GLU A 422 4.33 -56.39 -1.97
N GLU A 423 5.49 -56.26 -1.34
CA GLU A 423 6.46 -57.36 -1.21
C GLU A 423 5.85 -58.56 -0.48
N LYS A 424 5.20 -58.35 0.66
CA LYS A 424 4.56 -59.43 1.43
C LYS A 424 3.43 -60.11 0.63
N TYR A 425 2.67 -59.34 -0.15
CA TYR A 425 1.70 -59.87 -1.11
C TYR A 425 2.38 -60.70 -2.23
N ASN A 426 3.45 -60.19 -2.84
CA ASN A 426 4.17 -60.89 -3.91
C ASN A 426 4.83 -62.18 -3.39
N GLN A 427 5.44 -62.17 -2.21
CA GLN A 427 5.96 -63.38 -1.56
C GLN A 427 4.84 -64.40 -1.27
N ALA A 428 3.65 -63.96 -0.83
CA ALA A 428 2.51 -64.84 -0.59
C ALA A 428 1.96 -65.42 -1.90
N LYS A 429 1.85 -64.60 -2.95
CA LYS A 429 1.45 -64.98 -4.31
C LYS A 429 2.40 -66.01 -4.92
N GLU A 430 3.72 -65.83 -4.78
CA GLU A 430 4.72 -66.83 -5.17
C GLU A 430 4.59 -68.13 -4.37
N LYS A 431 4.45 -68.07 -3.05
CA LYS A 431 4.28 -69.26 -2.19
C LYS A 431 3.03 -70.04 -2.61
N LEU A 432 1.92 -69.34 -2.90
CA LEU A 432 0.69 -69.92 -3.41
C LEU A 432 0.88 -70.54 -4.81
N GLN A 433 1.58 -69.86 -5.73
CA GLN A 433 1.86 -70.37 -7.07
C GLN A 433 2.77 -71.61 -7.03
N ARG A 434 3.81 -71.61 -6.18
CA ARG A 434 4.67 -72.78 -5.92
C ARG A 434 3.87 -73.94 -5.32
N ALA A 435 2.97 -73.67 -4.37
CA ALA A 435 2.07 -74.68 -3.80
C ALA A 435 1.08 -75.24 -4.85
N ALA A 436 0.51 -74.40 -5.71
CA ALA A 436 -0.37 -74.81 -6.80
C ALA A 436 0.35 -75.68 -7.84
N ILE A 437 1.59 -75.34 -8.22
CA ILE A 437 2.44 -76.17 -9.10
C ILE A 437 2.76 -77.51 -8.44
N ALA A 438 3.14 -77.51 -7.15
CA ALA A 438 3.40 -78.73 -6.39
C ALA A 438 2.14 -79.61 -6.29
N GLN A 439 0.96 -79.03 -6.07
CA GLN A 439 -0.31 -79.75 -6.01
C GLN A 439 -0.74 -80.29 -7.39
N LYS A 440 -0.51 -79.54 -8.48
CA LYS A 440 -0.71 -80.03 -9.86
C LYS A 440 0.20 -81.22 -10.17
N LYS A 441 1.47 -81.18 -9.73
CA LYS A 441 2.42 -82.31 -9.84
C LYS A 441 2.00 -83.51 -8.99
N ARG A 442 1.54 -83.29 -7.74
CA ARG A 442 0.98 -84.35 -6.87
C ARG A 442 -0.26 -85.00 -7.49
N LYS A 443 -1.21 -84.21 -8.00
CA LYS A 443 -2.40 -84.72 -8.69
C LYS A 443 -2.01 -85.60 -9.87
N SER A 444 -1.15 -85.11 -10.77
CA SER A 444 -0.69 -85.88 -11.93
C SER A 444 0.04 -87.17 -11.53
N LEU A 445 0.86 -87.17 -10.48
CA LEU A 445 1.49 -88.41 -9.97
C LEU A 445 0.47 -89.40 -9.39
N HIS A 446 -0.55 -88.91 -8.68
CA HIS A 446 -1.62 -89.76 -8.15
C HIS A 446 -2.51 -90.32 -9.26
N GLU A 447 -2.85 -89.51 -10.26
CA GLU A 447 -3.62 -89.85 -11.47
C GLU A 447 -2.89 -90.90 -12.31
N ASN A 448 -1.57 -90.75 -12.52
CA ASN A 448 -0.74 -91.78 -13.14
C ASN A 448 -0.63 -93.06 -12.30
N LYS A 449 -0.59 -92.96 -10.96
CA LYS A 449 -0.59 -94.15 -10.08
C LYS A 449 -1.93 -94.87 -10.11
N LEU A 450 -3.04 -94.13 -10.13
CA LEU A 450 -4.40 -94.67 -10.24
C LEU A 450 -4.55 -95.40 -11.57
N LYS A 451 -4.13 -94.78 -12.70
CA LYS A 451 -4.15 -95.43 -14.02
C LYS A 451 -3.35 -96.73 -14.04
N ARG A 452 -2.12 -96.75 -13.50
CA ARG A 452 -1.30 -97.98 -13.40
C ARG A 452 -1.92 -99.05 -12.51
N LEU A 453 -2.66 -98.68 -11.48
CA LEU A 453 -3.39 -99.63 -10.64
C LEU A 453 -4.63 -100.16 -11.37
N GLN A 454 -5.29 -99.34 -12.17
CA GLN A 454 -6.45 -99.71 -12.99
C GLN A 454 -6.04 -100.62 -14.15
N GLU A 455 -4.98 -100.28 -14.90
CA GLU A 455 -4.31 -101.15 -15.88
C GLU A 455 -3.89 -102.50 -15.26
N LYS A 456 -3.43 -102.51 -13.99
CA LYS A 456 -3.09 -103.73 -13.27
C LYS A 456 -4.33 -104.53 -12.82
N VAL A 457 -5.44 -103.87 -12.47
CA VAL A 457 -6.71 -104.54 -12.18
C VAL A 457 -7.24 -105.18 -13.46
N GLU A 458 -7.30 -104.46 -14.58
CA GLU A 458 -7.69 -104.98 -15.90
C GLU A 458 -6.88 -106.23 -16.29
N VAL A 459 -5.55 -106.22 -16.11
CA VAL A 459 -4.69 -107.40 -16.34
C VAL A 459 -4.96 -108.54 -15.35
N LEU A 460 -5.28 -108.25 -14.09
CA LEU A 460 -5.62 -109.27 -13.09
C LEU A 460 -7.03 -109.85 -13.29
N GLU A 461 -7.97 -109.07 -13.83
CA GLU A 461 -9.30 -109.52 -14.20
C GLU A 461 -9.26 -110.35 -15.48
N ALA A 462 -8.51 -109.92 -16.49
CA ALA A 462 -8.21 -110.74 -17.67
C ALA A 462 -7.51 -112.06 -17.27
N LYS A 463 -6.57 -112.04 -16.30
CA LYS A 463 -5.94 -113.27 -15.80
C LYS A 463 -6.87 -114.10 -14.91
N ARG A 464 -7.83 -113.50 -14.19
CA ARG A 464 -8.92 -114.21 -13.49
C ARG A 464 -9.79 -114.92 -14.50
N GLU A 465 -10.21 -114.26 -15.58
CA GLU A 465 -11.03 -114.83 -16.64
C GLU A 465 -10.28 -115.92 -17.42
N GLU A 466 -8.99 -115.73 -17.73
CA GLU A 466 -8.14 -116.77 -18.30
C GLU A 466 -8.10 -118.00 -17.37
N LEU A 467 -7.79 -117.81 -16.08
CA LEU A 467 -7.79 -118.88 -15.07
C LEU A 467 -9.17 -119.50 -14.85
N GLU A 468 -10.26 -118.75 -15.04
CA GLU A 468 -11.63 -119.23 -14.92
C GLU A 468 -12.02 -120.08 -16.14
N THR A 469 -11.58 -119.71 -17.35
CA THR A 469 -11.70 -120.57 -18.54
C THR A 469 -10.81 -121.80 -18.45
N GLU A 470 -9.58 -121.68 -17.92
CA GLU A 470 -8.68 -122.81 -17.64
C GLU A 470 -9.29 -123.75 -16.59
N ASN A 471 -9.90 -123.22 -15.54
CA ASN A 471 -10.60 -124.00 -14.51
C ASN A 471 -11.90 -124.64 -15.06
N GLN A 472 -12.61 -123.98 -15.98
CA GLN A 472 -13.70 -124.61 -16.73
C GLN A 472 -13.20 -125.72 -17.67
N VAL A 473 -12.04 -125.57 -18.30
CA VAL A 473 -11.40 -126.63 -19.10
C VAL A 473 -10.93 -127.79 -18.22
N LEU A 474 -10.31 -127.51 -17.08
CA LEU A 474 -9.90 -128.52 -16.09
C LEU A 474 -11.12 -129.25 -15.49
N ASN A 475 -12.23 -128.56 -15.24
CA ASN A 475 -13.49 -129.23 -14.85
C ASN A 475 -14.11 -130.07 -15.98
N ARG A 476 -13.86 -129.73 -17.25
CA ARG A 476 -14.20 -130.58 -18.41
C ARG A 476 -13.21 -131.73 -18.64
N GLN A 477 -11.99 -131.64 -18.08
CA GLN A 477 -10.97 -132.70 -18.09
C GLN A 477 -10.91 -133.50 -16.77
N ASN A 478 -11.76 -133.19 -15.79
CA ASN A 478 -11.80 -133.91 -14.53
C ASN A 478 -12.22 -135.36 -14.78
N VAL A 479 -11.43 -136.30 -14.24
CA VAL A 479 -11.65 -137.74 -14.40
C VAL A 479 -13.06 -138.11 -13.93
N PRO A 480 -13.85 -138.85 -14.74
CA PRO A 480 -15.20 -139.26 -14.35
C PRO A 480 -15.23 -139.91 -12.97
N PHE A 481 -16.26 -139.60 -12.18
CA PHE A 481 -16.35 -139.99 -10.76
C PHE A 481 -16.20 -141.51 -10.52
N GLU A 482 -16.64 -142.32 -11.48
CA GLU A 482 -16.43 -143.77 -11.48
C GLU A 482 -14.95 -144.17 -11.52
N ASP A 483 -14.14 -143.48 -12.33
CA ASP A 483 -12.71 -143.75 -12.49
C ASP A 483 -11.87 -143.17 -11.35
N TYR A 484 -12.27 -142.03 -10.76
CA TYR A 484 -11.74 -141.60 -9.47
C TYR A 484 -11.97 -142.68 -8.40
N THR A 485 -13.17 -143.25 -8.35
CA THR A 485 -13.51 -144.36 -7.44
C THR A 485 -12.71 -145.63 -7.76
N ARG A 486 -12.48 -145.93 -9.05
CA ARG A 486 -11.67 -147.07 -9.53
C ARG A 486 -10.20 -146.93 -9.13
N LEU A 487 -9.61 -145.74 -9.31
CA LEU A 487 -8.26 -145.41 -8.85
C LEU A 487 -8.16 -145.44 -7.33
N GLN A 488 -9.16 -144.92 -6.59
CA GLN A 488 -9.13 -144.93 -5.13
C GLN A 488 -9.18 -146.36 -4.55
N LYS A 489 -9.94 -147.28 -5.18
CA LYS A 489 -9.87 -148.72 -4.87
C LYS A 489 -8.48 -149.29 -5.16
N ARG A 490 -7.90 -148.98 -6.33
CA ARG A 490 -6.56 -149.46 -6.72
C ARG A 490 -5.45 -148.92 -5.81
N LEU A 491 -5.58 -147.69 -5.31
CA LEU A 491 -4.67 -147.08 -4.34
C LEU A 491 -4.79 -147.75 -2.96
N LYS A 492 -6.00 -148.02 -2.47
CA LYS A 492 -6.22 -148.76 -1.21
C LYS A 492 -5.66 -150.19 -1.29
N ASP A 493 -5.76 -150.84 -2.44
CA ASP A 493 -5.18 -152.17 -2.68
C ASP A 493 -3.64 -152.14 -2.74
N ILE A 494 -3.04 -151.10 -3.31
CA ILE A 494 -1.58 -150.86 -3.27
C ILE A 494 -1.11 -150.51 -1.86
N GLN A 495 -1.86 -149.70 -1.10
CA GLN A 495 -1.56 -149.40 0.31
C GLN A 495 -1.65 -150.64 1.19
N ARG A 496 -2.66 -151.50 0.96
CA ARG A 496 -2.76 -152.82 1.60
C ARG A 496 -1.51 -153.65 1.30
N ARG A 497 -1.15 -153.82 0.02
CA ARG A 497 0.03 -154.60 -0.39
C ARG A 497 1.36 -154.00 0.09
N HIS A 498 1.45 -152.68 0.24
CA HIS A 498 2.62 -152.00 0.84
C HIS A 498 2.71 -152.24 2.36
N ASN A 499 1.57 -152.29 3.06
CA ASN A 499 1.52 -152.65 4.48
C ASN A 499 1.82 -154.14 4.70
N GLU A 500 1.35 -155.02 3.81
CA GLU A 500 1.74 -156.44 3.77
C GLU A 500 3.24 -156.59 3.52
N PHE A 501 3.83 -155.82 2.58
CA PHE A 501 5.29 -155.76 2.36
C PHE A 501 6.06 -155.26 3.60
N ARG A 502 5.53 -154.28 4.32
CA ARG A 502 6.10 -153.79 5.60
C ARG A 502 6.10 -154.88 6.69
N SER A 503 5.10 -155.75 6.72
CA SER A 503 5.00 -156.83 7.72
C SER A 503 5.97 -158.00 7.52
N LEU A 504 6.60 -158.11 6.34
CA LEU A 504 7.46 -159.26 5.97
C LEU A 504 8.97 -158.99 6.06
N ILE A 505 9.40 -157.77 6.40
CA ILE A 505 10.81 -157.36 6.35
C ILE A 505 11.40 -156.98 7.72
N LEU A 506 10.59 -156.77 8.77
CA LEU A 506 11.09 -156.42 10.12
C LEU A 506 10.53 -157.32 11.23
N ILE A 507 11.46 -158.03 11.86
CA ILE A 507 11.34 -158.87 13.07
C ILE A 507 11.32 -157.96 14.34
N PRO A 508 10.74 -158.37 15.49
CA PRO A 508 9.97 -157.45 16.32
C PRO A 508 10.70 -156.79 17.50
N ASN A 509 9.94 -155.92 18.20
CA ASN A 509 10.22 -155.11 19.40
C ASN A 509 10.67 -153.66 19.13
N ILE A 510 9.76 -152.70 19.36
CA ILE A 510 9.77 -151.74 20.50
C ILE A 510 8.49 -150.87 20.47
N PRO A 511 7.81 -150.62 21.62
CA PRO A 511 6.57 -149.82 21.72
C PRO A 511 6.85 -148.29 21.87
N PRO A 512 5.82 -147.40 21.92
CA PRO A 512 5.93 -146.05 21.34
C PRO A 512 6.39 -144.93 22.30
N THR A 513 7.32 -144.06 21.83
CA THR A 513 7.75 -142.84 22.54
C THR A 513 8.02 -141.64 21.63
N SER A 514 7.29 -140.55 21.88
CA SER A 514 7.66 -139.13 21.85
C SER A 514 8.96 -138.62 21.17
N SER A 515 8.77 -137.60 20.30
CA SER A 515 9.58 -136.37 20.08
C SER A 515 11.09 -136.43 19.75
N ILE A 516 11.56 -135.53 18.86
CA ILE A 516 12.74 -134.62 19.06
C ILE A 516 13.02 -133.77 17.80
N ASN A 517 12.93 -132.44 17.95
CA ASN A 517 13.85 -131.45 17.33
C ASN A 517 15.09 -131.40 18.25
N PRO A 518 16.37 -131.13 17.82
CA PRO A 518 16.69 -129.81 17.24
C PRO A 518 18.02 -129.60 16.42
N VAL A 519 18.12 -128.44 15.74
CA VAL A 519 19.21 -127.40 15.73
C VAL A 519 20.74 -127.70 15.53
N SER A 520 21.41 -126.76 14.84
CA SER A 520 22.87 -126.45 14.75
C SER A 520 23.76 -127.35 13.85
N PHE A 521 24.89 -126.88 13.28
CA PHE A 521 25.80 -125.75 13.58
C PHE A 521 25.91 -124.74 12.40
N GLN A 522 26.39 -123.48 12.46
CA GLN A 522 27.09 -122.61 13.43
C GLN A 522 28.65 -122.57 13.41
N SER A 523 29.20 -121.54 12.74
CA SER A 523 30.49 -120.82 12.98
C SER A 523 30.72 -119.83 11.82
N SER A 524 31.24 -118.62 11.95
CA SER A 524 31.52 -117.69 13.07
C SER A 524 31.69 -116.27 12.41
N ALA A 525 31.99 -115.11 13.01
CA ALA A 525 32.41 -114.62 14.33
C ALA A 525 32.08 -113.09 14.41
N MET A 526 32.38 -112.25 15.42
CA MET A 526 32.95 -112.43 16.77
C MET A 526 32.54 -111.23 17.67
N VAL A 527 32.48 -111.44 19.00
CA VAL A 527 32.54 -110.44 20.11
C VAL A 527 31.34 -109.47 20.32
N PRO A 528 30.97 -109.09 21.58
CA PRO A 528 29.66 -108.50 21.92
C PRO A 528 29.68 -107.11 22.60
N GLY A 529 28.50 -106.50 22.81
CA GLY A 529 28.34 -105.27 23.61
C GLY A 529 26.88 -104.96 24.01
N MET A 530 26.68 -104.56 25.27
CA MET A 530 25.41 -104.35 25.99
C MET A 530 24.46 -103.28 25.42
N GLU A 531 23.20 -103.34 25.87
CA GLU A 531 22.25 -102.22 25.84
C GLU A 531 22.76 -101.01 26.66
N LEU A 532 22.65 -99.79 26.12
CA LEU A 532 22.02 -98.62 26.75
C LEU A 532 22.08 -97.39 25.82
N ALA A 533 21.34 -96.33 26.16
CA ALA A 533 21.19 -95.15 25.32
C ALA A 533 22.47 -94.30 25.22
N PHE A 534 22.76 -93.77 24.02
CA PHE A 534 23.83 -92.81 23.75
C PHE A 534 23.35 -91.62 22.88
N PRO A 535 24.03 -90.44 22.92
CA PRO A 535 23.35 -89.15 22.77
C PRO A 535 23.86 -88.22 21.65
N PRO A 536 23.18 -87.09 21.38
CA PRO A 536 23.62 -86.06 20.45
C PRO A 536 24.27 -84.85 21.16
N HIS A 537 25.57 -84.88 21.47
CA HIS A 537 26.24 -83.69 22.04
C HIS A 537 27.76 -83.59 21.78
N MET A 538 28.15 -83.25 20.55
CA MET A 538 29.51 -82.76 20.22
C MET A 538 29.51 -81.68 19.12
N GLN A 539 28.77 -81.85 18.03
CA GLN A 539 28.71 -80.85 16.95
C GLN A 539 28.03 -79.53 17.37
N GLU A 540 27.00 -79.61 18.22
CA GLU A 540 26.24 -78.42 18.64
C GLU A 540 27.06 -77.47 19.54
N GLU A 541 27.93 -78.01 20.39
CA GLU A 541 28.85 -77.19 21.21
C GLU A 541 29.89 -76.46 20.33
N GLN A 542 30.32 -77.08 19.23
CA GLN A 542 31.26 -76.48 18.27
C GLN A 542 30.58 -75.36 17.47
N HIS A 543 29.35 -75.57 16.97
CA HIS A 543 28.56 -74.51 16.32
C HIS A 543 28.14 -73.39 17.29
N GLN A 544 27.90 -73.67 18.58
CA GLN A 544 27.66 -72.62 19.57
C GLN A 544 28.92 -71.78 19.85
N LYS A 545 30.12 -72.38 19.82
CA LYS A 545 31.40 -71.65 19.89
C LYS A 545 31.62 -70.76 18.65
N GLU A 546 31.28 -71.25 17.46
CA GLU A 546 31.30 -70.44 16.23
C GLU A 546 30.28 -69.29 16.26
N LEU A 547 29.04 -69.56 16.68
CA LEU A 547 27.97 -68.54 16.76
C LEU A 547 28.23 -67.49 17.84
N SER A 548 28.81 -67.86 18.98
CA SER A 548 29.19 -66.90 20.02
C SER A 548 30.38 -66.03 19.60
N LEU A 549 31.37 -66.60 18.91
CA LEU A 549 32.46 -65.84 18.28
C LEU A 549 31.93 -64.87 17.22
N LEU A 550 30.98 -65.30 16.37
CA LEU A 550 30.37 -64.46 15.34
C LEU A 550 29.53 -63.32 15.94
N ARG A 551 28.75 -63.59 17.00
CA ARG A 551 28.02 -62.56 17.75
C ARG A 551 28.96 -61.52 18.37
N LYS A 552 30.00 -61.96 19.08
CA LYS A 552 31.00 -61.05 19.67
C LYS A 552 31.66 -60.16 18.61
N ARG A 553 31.95 -60.72 17.43
CA ARG A 553 32.57 -59.98 16.31
C ARG A 553 31.59 -59.00 15.63
N LEU A 554 30.29 -59.27 15.66
CA LEU A 554 29.26 -58.31 15.24
C LEU A 554 29.07 -57.20 16.28
N GLU A 555 29.11 -57.51 17.57
CA GLU A 555 29.03 -56.54 18.67
C GLU A 555 30.26 -55.61 18.73
N GLU A 556 31.46 -56.15 18.47
CA GLU A 556 32.70 -55.38 18.25
C GLU A 556 32.61 -54.48 17.00
N LEU A 557 31.92 -54.92 15.94
CA LEU A 557 31.70 -54.11 14.74
C LEU A 557 30.65 -53.00 14.99
N GLU A 558 29.54 -53.32 15.66
CA GLU A 558 28.46 -52.38 15.99
C GLU A 558 28.94 -51.29 16.94
N THR A 559 29.75 -51.65 17.95
CA THR A 559 30.39 -50.67 18.84
C THR A 559 31.44 -49.81 18.12
N THR A 560 32.22 -50.38 17.20
CA THR A 560 33.14 -49.60 16.35
C THR A 560 32.38 -48.62 15.44
N GLN A 561 31.26 -49.05 14.83
CA GLN A 561 30.43 -48.21 13.97
C GLN A 561 29.69 -47.11 14.75
N ARG A 562 29.18 -47.39 15.97
CA ARG A 562 28.66 -46.33 16.86
C ARG A 562 29.74 -45.29 17.17
N LYS A 563 30.94 -45.74 17.52
CA LYS A 563 32.04 -44.83 17.86
C LYS A 563 32.48 -43.97 16.68
N GLN A 564 32.50 -44.53 15.46
CA GLN A 564 32.72 -43.77 14.23
C GLN A 564 31.58 -42.77 13.91
N LEU A 565 30.35 -43.03 14.36
CA LEU A 565 29.24 -42.07 14.25
C LEU A 565 29.33 -40.96 15.32
N GLU A 566 29.75 -41.26 16.54
CA GLU A 566 30.04 -40.25 17.58
C GLU A 566 31.26 -39.37 17.20
N GLU A 567 32.27 -39.94 16.54
CA GLU A 567 33.41 -39.19 15.97
C GLU A 567 33.01 -38.34 14.73
N LEU A 568 31.78 -38.50 14.19
CA LEU A 568 31.24 -37.75 13.05
C LEU A 568 30.06 -36.81 13.41
N GLY A 569 29.66 -36.73 14.68
CA GLY A 569 28.70 -35.75 15.19
C GLY A 569 28.57 -35.82 16.71
N SER A 570 28.62 -34.73 17.47
CA SER A 570 28.50 -33.29 17.15
C SER A 570 29.11 -32.46 18.31
N PRO A 571 28.99 -31.11 18.42
CA PRO A 571 28.49 -30.07 17.50
C PRO A 571 29.51 -28.92 17.30
N GLY A 572 29.17 -27.84 16.55
CA GLY A 572 30.07 -26.67 16.58
C GLY A 572 29.77 -25.36 15.84
N GLU A 573 28.83 -25.26 14.89
CA GLU A 573 28.35 -23.97 14.33
C GLU A 573 26.97 -24.15 13.68
#